data_AF-A0A933J1P2-F1
#
_entry.id   AF-A0A933J1P2-F1
#
_cell.length_a   1.000
_cell.length_b   1.000
_cell.length_c   1.000
_cell.angle_alpha   90.00
_cell.angle_beta   90.00
_cell.angle_gamma   90.00
#
_symmetry.space_group_name_H-M   'P 1'
#
loop_
_entity.id
_entity.type
_entity.pdbx_description
1 polymer ?
#
loop_
_entity_poly.entity_id
_entity_poly.type
_entity_poly.pdbx_seq_one_letter_code
_entity_poly.pdbx_strand_id
1 'polypeptide(L)'
;MAQVLLDGVRVELTPDQIIAAVRQLPARERERVRRELDTQQWRREFEQLLARVQARATKYPISETQVSEEVRIVRAQRRAKRLAQSSR
;
A
#
# COMPACT_ATOMS: atom_id res chain seq x y z
N MET A 1 5.16 13.21 10.45
CA MET A 1 3.77 12.81 10.17
C MET A 1 3.03 14.04 9.67
N ALA A 2 2.13 13.90 8.69
CA ALA A 2 1.45 15.05 8.10
C ALA A 2 0.25 15.47 8.97
N GLN A 3 0.18 16.75 9.29
CA GLN A 3 -0.92 17.34 10.05
C GLN A 3 -1.72 18.23 9.11
N VAL A 4 -3.03 18.03 9.07
CA VAL A 4 -3.94 18.87 8.29
C VAL A 4 -4.96 19.48 9.24
N LEU A 5 -5.23 20.77 9.07
CA LEU A 5 -6.29 21.48 9.78
C LEU A 5 -7.57 21.39 8.95
N LEU A 6 -8.58 20.72 9.49
CA LEU A 6 -9.92 20.64 8.93
C LEU A 6 -10.88 21.24 9.97
N ASP A 7 -11.55 22.34 9.62
CA ASP A 7 -12.53 23.02 10.48
C ASP A 7 -12.03 23.30 11.92
N GLY A 8 -10.76 23.71 12.05
CA GLY A 8 -10.14 24.02 13.33
C GLY A 8 -9.66 22.78 14.12
N VAL A 9 -9.87 21.57 13.61
CA VAL A 9 -9.38 20.33 14.19
C VAL A 9 -8.09 19.90 13.50
N ARG A 10 -7.05 19.64 14.30
CA ARG A 10 -5.79 19.08 13.81
C ARG A 10 -5.95 17.57 13.66
N VAL A 11 -5.94 17.10 12.42
CA VAL A 11 -6.05 15.68 12.10
C VAL A 11 -4.66 15.17 11.72
N GLU A 12 -4.22 14.13 12.43
CA GLU A 12 -3.05 13.36 12.04
C GLU A 12 -3.47 12.30 11.02
N LEU A 13 -2.87 12.36 9.83
CA LEU A 13 -3.18 11.41 8.77
C LEU A 13 -2.12 10.31 8.73
N THR A 14 -2.60 9.07 8.61
CA THR A 14 -1.74 7.94 8.28
C THR A 14 -1.29 8.01 6.83
N PRO A 15 -0.17 7.36 6.45
CA PRO A 15 0.28 7.31 5.05
C PRO A 15 -0.80 6.81 4.09
N ASP A 16 -1.59 5.80 4.48
CA ASP A 16 -2.68 5.27 3.65
C ASP A 16 -3.81 6.30 3.45
N GLN A 17 -4.14 7.07 4.49
CA GLN A 17 -5.12 8.15 4.39
C GLN A 17 -4.63 9.28 3.49
N ILE A 18 -3.33 9.61 3.53
CA ILE A 18 -2.71 10.59 2.63
C ILE A 18 -2.81 10.10 1.18
N ILE A 19 -2.46 8.84 0.91
CA ILE A 19 -2.55 8.26 -0.44
C ILE A 19 -4.01 8.26 -0.94
N ALA A 20 -4.95 7.88 -0.08
CA ALA A 20 -6.38 7.90 -0.39
C ALA A 20 -6.86 9.32 -0.74
N ALA A 21 -6.43 10.33 0.03
CA ALA A 21 -6.76 11.73 -0.24
C ALA A 21 -6.16 12.21 -1.57
N VAL A 22 -4.88 11.92 -1.83
CA VAL A 22 -4.23 12.29 -3.11
C VAL A 22 -4.94 11.67 -4.31
N ARG A 23 -5.42 10.42 -4.19
CA ARG A 23 -6.17 9.74 -5.27
C ARG A 23 -7.49 10.41 -5.62
N GLN A 24 -8.11 11.11 -4.66
CA GLN A 24 -9.37 11.83 -4.87
C GLN A 24 -9.16 13.21 -5.54
N LEU A 25 -7.93 13.70 -5.63
CA LEU A 25 -7.64 15.01 -6.22
C LEU A 25 -7.86 15.03 -7.75
N PRO A 26 -8.21 16.20 -8.32
CA PRO A 26 -8.24 16.41 -9.76
C PRO A 26 -6.89 16.07 -10.43
N ALA A 27 -6.92 15.69 -11.71
CA ALA A 27 -5.72 15.22 -12.43
C ALA A 27 -4.55 16.23 -12.41
N ARG A 28 -4.85 17.53 -12.52
CA ARG A 28 -3.83 18.60 -12.44
C ARG A 28 -3.16 18.68 -11.07
N GLU A 29 -3.93 18.51 -10.00
CA GLU A 29 -3.40 18.56 -8.63
C GLU A 29 -2.62 17.30 -8.28
N ARG A 30 -3.07 16.13 -8.73
CA ARG A 30 -2.30 14.88 -8.63
C ARG A 30 -0.95 14.98 -9.32
N GLU A 31 -0.90 15.59 -10.50
CA GLU A 31 0.37 15.79 -11.23
C GLU A 31 1.30 16.75 -10.47
N ARG A 32 0.77 17.78 -9.82
CA ARG A 32 1.55 18.67 -8.97
C ARG A 32 2.15 17.93 -7.78
N VAL A 33 1.34 17.14 -7.05
CA VAL A 33 1.81 16.30 -5.94
C VAL A 33 2.87 15.30 -6.44
N ARG A 34 2.65 14.68 -7.61
CA ARG A 34 3.62 13.74 -8.20
C ARG A 34 4.98 14.39 -8.45
N ARG A 35 5.01 15.61 -8.99
CA ARG A 35 6.27 16.34 -9.25
C ARG A 35 7.02 16.70 -7.97
N GLU A 36 6.29 17.11 -6.94
CA GLU A 36 6.87 17.39 -5.61
C GLU A 36 7.44 16.14 -4.94
N LEU A 37 6.85 14.98 -5.20
CA LEU A 37 7.36 13.69 -4.72
C LEU A 37 8.51 13.15 -5.59
N ASP A 38 8.63 13.59 -6.84
CA ASP A 38 9.69 13.17 -7.77
C ASP A 38 11.02 13.91 -7.52
N THR A 39 11.48 13.90 -6.27
CA THR A 39 12.79 14.42 -5.88
C THR A 39 13.80 13.30 -5.81
N GLN A 40 15.08 13.62 -6.05
CA GLN A 40 16.17 12.64 -5.93
C GLN A 40 16.28 12.06 -4.52
N GLN A 41 15.83 12.78 -3.49
CA GLN A 41 15.83 12.28 -2.11
C GLN A 41 14.83 11.14 -1.92
N TRP A 42 13.58 11.33 -2.35
CA TRP A 42 12.54 10.28 -2.27
C TRP A 42 12.94 9.01 -3.03
N ARG A 43 13.56 9.16 -4.20
CA ARG A 43 14.07 8.02 -4.98
C ARG A 43 15.10 7.21 -4.20
N ARG A 44 16.07 7.88 -3.56
CA ARG A 44 17.10 7.21 -2.76
C ARG A 44 16.52 6.51 -1.52
N GLU A 45 15.60 7.17 -0.81
CA GLU A 45 14.94 6.58 0.36
C GLU A 45 14.11 5.34 -0.02
N PHE A 46 13.41 5.41 -1.17
CA PHE A 46 12.66 4.29 -1.70
C PHE A 46 13.55 3.12 -2.14
N GLU A 47 14.66 3.39 -2.83
CA GLU A 47 15.65 2.38 -3.20
C GLU A 47 16.24 1.67 -1.98
N GLN A 48 16.55 2.41 -0.90
CA GLN A 48 17.02 1.82 0.35
C GLN A 48 15.96 0.92 1.01
N LEU A 49 14.69 1.34 0.99
CA LEU A 49 13.59 0.52 1.50
C LEU A 49 13.46 -0.77 0.69
N LEU A 50 13.49 -0.68 -0.64
CA LEU A 50 13.47 -1.85 -1.52
C LEU A 50 14.64 -2.79 -1.26
N ALA A 51 15.86 -2.26 -1.09
CA ALA A 51 17.04 -3.05 -0.76
C ALA A 51 16.87 -3.81 0.57
N ARG A 52 16.25 -3.18 1.58
CA ARG A 52 15.94 -3.85 2.87
C ARG A 52 14.89 -4.95 2.72
N VAL A 53 13.84 -4.69 1.95
CA VAL A 53 12.80 -5.70 1.65
C VAL A 53 13.42 -6.88 0.92
N GLN A 54 14.26 -6.62 -0.09
CA GLN A 54 14.95 -7.66 -0.84
C GLN A 54 15.93 -8.43 0.04
N ALA A 55 16.76 -7.75 0.86
CA ALA A 55 17.67 -8.42 1.79
C ALA A 55 16.91 -9.31 2.79
N ARG A 56 15.73 -8.87 3.27
CA ARG A 56 14.86 -9.70 4.10
C ARG A 56 14.33 -10.91 3.35
N ALA A 57 13.90 -10.74 2.10
CA ALA A 57 13.43 -11.84 1.27
C ALA A 57 14.55 -12.84 0.94
N THR A 58 15.80 -12.38 0.77
CA THR A 58 16.98 -13.25 0.62
C THR A 58 17.32 -13.99 1.91
N LYS A 59 17.23 -13.31 3.06
CA LYS A 59 17.52 -13.91 4.38
C LYS A 59 16.45 -14.89 4.84
N TYR A 60 15.20 -14.63 4.48
CA TYR A 60 14.03 -15.45 4.79
C TYR A 60 13.31 -15.77 3.48
N PRO A 61 13.89 -16.64 2.63
CA PRO A 61 13.29 -17.01 1.37
C PRO A 61 11.95 -17.69 1.64
N ILE A 62 10.91 -17.21 0.96
CA ILE A 62 9.60 -17.83 0.99
C ILE A 62 9.68 -19.05 0.07
N SER A 63 9.45 -20.24 0.61
CA SER A 63 9.49 -21.47 -0.19
C SER A 63 8.27 -21.57 -1.12
N GLU A 64 8.41 -22.28 -2.24
CA GLU A 64 7.28 -22.57 -3.13
C GLU A 64 6.12 -23.27 -2.39
N THR A 65 6.44 -24.09 -1.38
CA THR A 65 5.45 -24.74 -0.52
C THR A 65 4.67 -23.72 0.31
N GLN A 66 5.34 -22.73 0.89
CA GLN A 66 4.68 -21.64 1.64
C GLN A 66 3.81 -20.79 0.71
N VAL A 67 4.29 -20.48 -0.50
CA VAL A 67 3.49 -19.78 -1.51
C VAL A 67 2.26 -20.60 -1.90
N SER A 68 2.43 -21.90 -2.15
CA SER A 68 1.34 -22.80 -2.56
C SER A 68 0.28 -22.92 -1.47
N GLU A 69 0.69 -23.00 -0.21
CA GLU A 69 -0.22 -23.07 0.92
C GLU A 69 -1.01 -21.77 1.09
N GLU A 70 -0.35 -20.61 1.00
CA GLU A 70 -1.03 -19.32 1.07
C GLU A 70 -2.02 -19.14 -0.09
N VAL A 71 -1.64 -19.52 -1.31
CA VAL A 71 -2.53 -19.51 -2.48
C VAL A 71 -3.74 -20.43 -2.26
N ARG A 72 -3.54 -21.61 -1.68
CA ARG A 72 -4.61 -22.56 -1.36
C ARG A 72 -5.59 -21.94 -0.36
N ILE A 73 -5.09 -21.33 0.72
CA ILE A 73 -5.88 -20.66 1.75
C ILE A 73 -6.71 -19.52 1.12
N VAL A 74 -6.08 -18.63 0.37
CA VAL A 74 -6.78 -17.49 -0.26
C VAL A 74 -7.84 -17.96 -1.26
N ARG A 75 -7.55 -19.00 -2.05
CA ARG A 75 -8.54 -19.59 -2.98
C ARG A 75 -9.73 -20.19 -2.25
N ALA A 76 -9.50 -20.90 -1.14
CA ALA A 76 -10.54 -21.47 -0.31
C ALA A 76 -11.44 -20.37 0.29
N GLN A 77 -10.85 -19.31 0.84
CA GLN A 77 -11.59 -18.16 1.37
C GLN A 77 -12.45 -17.47 0.30
N ARG A 78 -11.89 -17.24 -0.90
CA ARG A 78 -12.64 -16.66 -2.03
C ARG A 78 -13.78 -17.56 -2.49
N ARG A 79 -13.60 -18.88 -2.47
CA ARG A 79 -14.65 -19.85 -2.80
C ARG A 79 -15.77 -19.84 -1.76
N ALA A 80 -15.43 -19.90 -0.48
CA ALA A 80 -16.37 -19.84 0.63
C ALA A 80 -17.21 -18.54 0.58
N LYS A 81 -16.57 -17.40 0.32
CA LYS A 81 -17.26 -16.11 0.14
C LYS A 81 -18.27 -16.13 -1.01
N ARG A 82 -17.91 -16.73 -2.16
CA ARG A 82 -18.82 -16.86 -3.32
C ARG A 82 -20.01 -17.77 -3.03
N LEU A 83 -19.79 -18.91 -2.36
CA LEU A 83 -20.87 -19.81 -1.96
C LEU A 83 -21.85 -19.12 -1.00
N ALA A 84 -21.33 -18.40 0.01
CA ALA A 84 -22.15 -17.63 0.95
C ALA A 84 -22.97 -16.51 0.28
N GLN A 85 -22.49 -15.96 -0.84
CA GLN A 85 -23.20 -14.96 -1.63
C GLN A 85 -24.24 -15.55 -2.59
N SER A 86 -24.05 -16.81 -3.02
CA SER A 86 -24.96 -17.51 -3.95
C SER A 86 -26.10 -18.24 -3.24
N SER A 87 -26.04 -18.39 -1.90
CA SER A 87 -27.07 -19.02 -1.07
C SER A 87 -28.00 -18.02 -0.38
N ARG A 88 -27.98 -16.75 -0.82
CA ARG A 88 -28.95 -15.71 -0.46
C ARG A 88 -29.70 -15.28 -1.71
#